data_AF-A0A3B9AIJ4-F1
#
_entry.id   AF-A0A3B9AIJ4-F1
#
_cell.length_a   1.000
_cell.length_b   1.000
_cell.length_c   1.000
_cell.angle_alpha   90.00
_cell.angle_beta   90.00
_cell.angle_gamma   90.00
#
_symmetry.space_group_name_H-M   'P 1'
#
loop_
_entity.id
_entity.type
_entity.pdbx_description
1 polymer ?
#
loop_
_entity_poly.entity_id
_entity_poly.type
_entity_poly.pdbx_seq_one_letter_code
_entity_poly.pdbx_strand_id
1 'polypeptide(L)' 'MPAGEYTLKIFNLLGKQVWKTNYTLSGNTSFRIELDNFKKGTYIYSLVDKNGNAVGTKRLVILKP' A
#
# COMPACT_ATOMS: atom_id res chain seq x y z
N MET A 1 -15.30 1.50 -4.87
CA MET A 1 -15.18 0.29 -4.03
C MET A 1 -16.29 0.27 -2.99
N PRO A 2 -16.71 -0.90 -2.48
CA PRO A 2 -17.65 -0.97 -1.36
C PRO A 2 -17.14 -0.17 -0.16
N ALA A 3 -18.06 0.35 0.64
CA ALA A 3 -17.68 1.02 1.88
C ALA A 3 -17.15 -0.01 2.89
N GLY A 4 -16.03 0.28 3.57
CA GLY A 4 -15.49 -0.62 4.57
C GLY A 4 -14.06 -0.30 5.02
N GLU A 5 -13.55 -1.17 5.88
CA GLU A 5 -12.18 -1.11 6.39
C GLU A 5 -11.22 -1.81 5.44
N TYR A 6 -10.14 -1.10 5.12
CA TYR A 6 -9.07 -1.58 4.26
C TYR A 6 -7.71 -1.27 4.89
N THR A 7 -6.74 -2.14 4.65
CA THR A 7 -5.34 -1.88 5.04
C THR A 7 -4.49 -1.77 3.79
N LEU A 8 -3.78 -0.66 3.63
CA LEU A 8 -2.74 -0.53 2.62
C LEU A 8 -1.40 -0.95 3.24
N LYS A 9 -0.74 -1.92 2.61
CA LYS A 9 0.56 -2.46 3.05
C LYS A 9 1.60 -2.23 1.97
N ILE A 10 2.83 -1.89 2.35
CA ILE A 10 3.98 -1.84 1.44
C ILE A 10 5.03 -2.85 1.91
N PHE A 11 5.56 -3.60 0.95
CA PHE A 11 6.56 -4.63 1.14
C PHE A 11 7.81 -4.30 0.32
N ASN A 12 8.98 -4.68 0.82
CA ASN A 12 10.18 -4.72 0.00
C ASN A 12 10.14 -5.92 -0.96
N LEU A 13 11.12 -6.03 -1.86
CA LEU A 13 11.16 -7.11 -2.86
C LEU A 13 11.30 -8.52 -2.24
N LEU A 14 11.77 -8.62 -1.00
CA LEU A 14 11.87 -9.89 -0.25
C LEU A 14 10.56 -10.26 0.46
N GLY A 15 9.48 -9.48 0.30
CA GLY A 15 8.19 -9.73 0.94
C GLY A 15 8.10 -9.26 2.40
N LYS A 16 9.11 -8.57 2.92
CA LYS A 16 9.04 -7.98 4.28
C LYS A 16 8.15 -6.74 4.24
N GLN A 17 7.11 -6.70 5.08
CA GLN A 17 6.29 -5.49 5.27
C GLN A 17 7.15 -4.38 5.87
N VAL A 18 7.23 -3.25 5.17
CA VAL A 18 8.02 -2.06 5.58
C VAL A 18 7.14 -0.87 5.96
N TRP A 19 5.85 -0.90 5.60
CA TRP A 19 4.89 0.13 5.98
C TRP A 19 3.46 -0.42 5.93
N LYS A 20 2.57 0.14 6.75
CA LYS A 20 1.13 -0.12 6.69
C LYS A 20 0.33 1.07 7.20
N THR A 21 -0.91 1.20 6.74
CA THR A 21 -1.91 2.05 7.37
C THR A 21 -3.31 1.50 7.13
N ASN A 22 -4.24 1.86 8.00
CA ASN A 22 -5.65 1.48 7.89
C ASN A 22 -6.48 2.67 7.39
N TYR A 23 -7.50 2.39 6.59
CA TYR A 23 -8.44 3.38 6.09
C TYR A 23 -9.87 2.84 6.12
N THR A 24 -10.80 3.72 6.50
CA THR A 24 -12.23 3.55 6.21
C THR A 24 -12.51 4.19 4.85
N LEU A 25 -12.82 3.37 3.84
CA LEU A 25 -13.00 3.82 2.46
C LEU A 25 -14.46 3.76 2.05
N SER A 26 -14.86 4.65 1.14
CA SER A 26 -16.12 4.57 0.41
C SER A 26 -15.93 5.19 -0.99
N GLY A 27 -16.42 4.52 -2.03
CA GLY A 27 -16.34 5.04 -3.39
C GLY A 27 -14.92 5.09 -3.95
N ASN A 28 -14.57 6.22 -4.57
CA ASN A 28 -13.23 6.51 -5.10
C ASN A 28 -12.51 7.46 -4.15
N THR A 29 -11.28 7.11 -3.77
CA THR A 29 -10.48 7.88 -2.82
C THR A 29 -9.02 7.91 -3.28
N SER A 30 -8.32 8.99 -2.97
CA SER A 30 -6.88 9.13 -3.19
C SER A 30 -6.18 9.39 -1.86
N PHE A 31 -4.99 8.83 -1.68
CA PHE A 31 -4.17 9.00 -0.47
C PHE A 31 -2.78 9.49 -0.84
N ARG A 32 -2.21 10.32 0.03
CA ARG A 32 -0.82 10.73 -0.03
C ARG A 32 0.01 9.84 0.89
N ILE A 33 1.16 9.38 0.39
CA ILE A 33 2.13 8.60 1.14
C ILE A 33 3.48 9.31 0.99
N GLU A 34 4.08 9.68 2.11
CA GLU A 34 5.44 10.24 2.13
C GLU A 34 6.46 9.11 1.98
N LEU A 35 7.32 9.23 0.96
CA LEU A 35 8.29 8.18 0.58
C LEU A 35 9.74 8.54 0.96
N ASP A 36 9.97 9.66 1.64
CA ASP A 36 11.31 10.19 1.93
C ASP A 36 12.19 9.19 2.69
N ASN A 37 11.59 8.43 3.62
CA ASN A 37 12.27 7.41 4.42
C ASN A 37 12.46 6.07 3.70
N PHE A 38 11.92 5.92 2.49
CA PHE A 38 12.16 4.73 1.67
C PHE A 38 13.46 4.86 0.90
N LYS A 39 14.21 3.77 0.76
CA LYS A 39 15.40 3.75 -0.11
C LYS A 39 14.96 3.67 -1.57
N LYS A 40 15.84 4.08 -2.50
CA LYS A 40 15.61 3.81 -3.93
C LYS A 40 15.47 2.30 -4.15
N GLY A 41 14.54 1.89 -5.02
CA GLY A 41 14.34 0.49 -5.32
C GLY A 41 12.93 0.11 -5.71
N THR A 42 12.71 -1.20 -5.84
CA THR A 42 11.40 -1.78 -6.15
C THR A 42 10.72 -2.30 -4.88
N TYR A 43 9.46 -1.95 -4.74
CA TYR A 43 8.56 -2.32 -3.67
C TYR A 43 7.26 -2.86 -4.27
N ILE A 44 6.43 -3.44 -3.42
CA ILE A 44 5.09 -3.90 -3.76
C ILE A 44 4.14 -3.28 -2.76
N TYR A 45 3.03 -2.69 -3.22
CA TYR A 45 1.93 -2.36 -2.33
C TYR A 45 0.74 -3.26 -2.59
N SER A 46 0.01 -3.58 -1.51
CA SER A 46 -1.21 -4.36 -1.55
C SER A 46 -2.28 -3.69 -0.69
N LEU A 47 -3.45 -3.49 -1.28
CA LEU A 47 -4.66 -3.11 -0.57
C LEU A 47 -5.40 -4.38 -0.18
N VAL A 48 -5.64 -4.58 1.11
CA VAL A 48 -6.40 -5.72 1.62
C VAL A 48 -7.69 -5.27 2.28
N ASP A 49 -8.74 -6.08 2.18
CA ASP A 49 -10.00 -5.86 2.91
C ASP A 49 -9.87 -6.21 4.40
N LYS A 50 -10.94 -5.98 5.17
CA LYS A 50 -11.01 -6.32 6.61
C LYS A 50 -10.74 -7.78 6.94
N ASN A 51 -10.93 -8.69 6.00
CA ASN A 51 -10.71 -10.13 6.17
C ASN A 51 -9.27 -10.52 5.78
N GLY A 52 -8.47 -9.57 5.29
CA GLY A 52 -7.10 -9.79 4.83
C GLY A 52 -7.01 -10.23 3.37
N ASN A 53 -8.12 -10.26 2.61
CA ASN A 53 -8.08 -10.63 1.20
C ASN A 53 -7.50 -9.47 0.37
N ALA A 54 -6.60 -9.79 -0.55
CA ALA A 54 -6.04 -8.79 -1.46
C ALA A 54 -7.12 -8.29 -2.44
N VAL A 55 -7.41 -6.99 -2.38
CA VAL A 55 -8.26 -6.29 -3.34
C VAL A 55 -7.46 -5.92 -4.58
N GLY A 56 -6.18 -5.59 -4.40
CA GLY A 56 -5.27 -5.29 -5.49
C GLY A 56 -3.83 -5.17 -5.02
N THR A 57 -2.91 -5.61 -5.88
CA THR A 57 -1.47 -5.59 -5.63
C THR A 57 -0.76 -5.01 -6.84
N LYS A 58 0.13 -4.04 -6.62
CA LYS A 58 0.87 -3.37 -7.70
C LYS A 58 2.31 -3.09 -7.29
N ARG A 59 3.17 -2.99 -8.29
CA ARG A 59 4.58 -2.62 -8.14
C ARG A 59 4.71 -1.12 -7.91
N LEU A 60 5.57 -0.74 -6.96
CA LEU A 60 5.99 0.63 -6.68
C LEU A 60 7.48 0.75 -6.93
N VAL A 61 7.90 1.69 -7.76
CA VAL A 61 9.31 1.98 -8.02
C VAL A 61 9.63 3.34 -7.44
N ILE A 62 10.57 3.38 -6.50
CA ILE A 62 11.02 4.62 -5.89
C ILE A 62 12.33 5.01 -6.57
N LEU A 63 12.25 6.08 -7.34
CA LEU A 63 13.40 6.76 -7.93
C LEU A 63 13.83 7.87 -6.96
N LYS A 64 15.13 8.03 -6.77
CA LYS A 64 15.73 9.17 -6.06
C LYS A 64 16.80 9.79 -6.95
N PRO A 65 16.99 11.13 -6.91
CA PRO A 65 18.11 11.80 -7.55
C PRO A 65 19.46 11.17 -7.18
#